data_AF-A0A196PBF8-F1
#
_entry.id   AF-A0A196PBF8-F1
#
_cell.length_a   1.000
_cell.length_b   1.000
_cell.length_c   1.000
_cell.angle_alpha   90.00
_cell.angle_beta   90.00
_cell.angle_gamma   90.00
#
_symmetry.space_group_name_H-M   'P 1'
#
loop_
_entity.id
_entity.type
_entity.pdbx_description
1 polymer ?
#
loop_
_entity_poly.entity_id
_entity_poly.type
_entity_poly.pdbx_seq_one_letter_code
_entity_poly.pdbx_strand_id
1 'polypeptide(L)'
;MTARLIDKWRPDAVVIEKGIAAGVAGKEARVQQAFGYRGCIFGVARMKGVKVAEYSVGDIREYLIGERSLRTDMAKPRVFEACKRLGWKVANFDESDAAAAWHLGRVRLFGVSMVPGLFGDELHARDQ
;
A
#
# COMPACT_ATOMS: atom_id res chain seq x y z
N MET A 1 -0.59 16.14 -4.24
CA MET A 1 0.36 15.00 -4.20
C MET A 1 -0.01 13.90 -5.20
N THR A 2 -1.20 13.30 -5.10
CA THR A 2 -1.65 12.17 -5.93
C THR A 2 -1.57 12.44 -7.44
N ALA A 3 -2.07 13.58 -7.91
CA ALA A 3 -2.07 13.93 -9.34
C ALA A 3 -0.65 13.90 -9.93
N ARG A 4 0.30 14.56 -9.24
CA ARG A 4 1.71 14.59 -9.62
C ARG A 4 2.33 13.19 -9.70
N LEU A 5 1.98 12.29 -8.77
CA LEU A 5 2.51 10.92 -8.77
C LEU A 5 1.90 10.06 -9.88
N ILE A 6 0.60 10.22 -10.15
CA ILE A 6 -0.06 9.57 -11.28
C ILE A 6 0.55 10.04 -12.61
N ASP A 7 0.78 11.34 -12.76
CA ASP A 7 1.37 11.89 -13.99
C ASP A 7 2.82 11.42 -14.18
N LYS A 8 3.61 11.37 -13.10
CA LYS A 8 5.01 10.93 -13.14
C LYS A 8 5.15 9.45 -13.46
N TRP A 9 4.41 8.59 -12.75
CA TRP A 9 4.63 7.15 -12.78
C TRP A 9 3.64 6.40 -13.67
N ARG A 10 2.58 7.07 -14.13
CA ARG A 10 1.52 6.53 -14.99
C ARG A 10 1.05 5.13 -14.57
N PRO A 11 0.66 4.94 -13.29
CA PRO A 11 0.29 3.62 -12.79
C PRO A 11 -1.03 3.15 -13.40
N ASP A 12 -1.16 1.83 -13.62
CA ASP A 12 -2.42 1.21 -14.02
C ASP A 12 -3.47 1.25 -12.92
N ALA A 13 -3.02 1.25 -11.65
CA ALA A 13 -3.88 1.32 -10.48
C ALA A 13 -3.20 2.03 -9.30
N VAL A 14 -4.03 2.67 -8.47
CA VAL A 14 -3.68 3.13 -7.12
C VAL A 14 -4.31 2.18 -6.11
N VAL A 15 -3.51 1.67 -5.18
CA VAL A 15 -3.98 0.78 -4.13
C VAL A 15 -3.95 1.52 -2.80
N ILE A 16 -5.04 1.44 -2.04
CA ILE A 16 -5.15 2.05 -0.70
C ILE A 16 -5.74 1.06 0.29
N GLU A 17 -5.48 1.26 1.57
CA GLU A 17 -6.17 0.51 2.64
C GLU A 17 -7.65 0.88 2.68
N LYS A 18 -8.53 -0.09 2.92
CA LYS A 18 -9.97 0.13 3.09
C LYS A 18 -10.25 0.86 4.41
N GLY A 19 -11.04 1.91 4.35
CA GLY A 19 -11.40 2.74 5.49
C GLY A 19 -12.47 2.04 6.32
N ILE A 20 -12.34 2.13 7.63
CA ILE A 20 -13.34 1.60 8.57
C ILE A 20 -14.12 2.80 9.10
N ALA A 21 -15.42 2.82 8.81
CA ALA A 21 -16.32 3.89 9.24
C ALA A 21 -16.72 3.79 10.72
N ALA A 22 -16.49 2.63 11.36
CA ALA A 22 -16.73 2.46 12.78
C ALA A 22 -15.78 3.36 13.57
N GLY A 23 -16.31 4.49 14.05
CA GLY A 23 -15.58 5.44 14.86
C GLY A 23 -15.08 4.80 16.14
N VAL A 24 -13.82 5.03 16.47
CA VAL A 24 -13.37 4.90 17.86
C VAL A 24 -13.88 6.15 18.57
N ALA A 25 -14.63 6.00 19.66
CA ALA A 25 -15.16 7.11 20.44
C ALA A 25 -14.04 8.14 20.72
N GLY A 26 -14.27 9.40 20.35
CA GLY A 26 -13.30 10.50 20.49
C GLY A 26 -12.26 10.61 19.37
N LYS A 27 -12.39 9.85 18.28
CA LYS A 27 -11.52 9.93 17.07
C LYS A 27 -12.29 10.20 15.79
N GLU A 28 -13.55 10.61 15.88
CA GLU A 28 -14.46 10.81 14.75
C GLU A 28 -13.92 11.82 13.75
N ALA A 29 -13.38 12.96 14.22
CA ALA A 29 -12.78 13.99 13.37
C ALA A 29 -11.60 13.44 12.55
N ARG A 30 -10.74 12.62 13.17
CA ARG A 30 -9.60 11.99 12.48
C ARG A 30 -10.07 10.98 11.43
N VAL A 31 -11.10 10.20 11.74
CA VAL A 31 -11.71 9.26 10.79
C VAL A 31 -12.30 10.03 9.61
N GLN A 32 -13.11 11.07 9.85
CA GLN A 32 -13.68 11.92 8.80
C GLN A 32 -12.61 12.56 7.93
N GLN A 33 -11.53 13.06 8.53
CA GLN A 33 -10.40 13.62 7.78
C GLN A 33 -9.73 12.58 6.88
N ALA A 34 -9.53 11.35 7.36
CA ALA A 34 -9.00 10.26 6.55
C ALA A 34 -9.93 9.89 5.38
N PHE A 35 -11.25 9.91 5.59
CA PHE A 35 -12.23 9.75 4.51
C PHE A 35 -12.19 10.91 3.50
N GLY A 36 -11.99 12.15 3.96
CA GLY A 36 -11.79 13.31 3.09
C GLY A 36 -10.57 13.16 2.19
N TYR A 37 -9.41 12.79 2.77
CA TYR A 37 -8.19 12.54 1.99
C TYR A 37 -8.35 11.39 1.00
N ARG A 38 -9.05 10.34 1.39
CA ARG A 38 -9.42 9.24 0.49
C ARG A 38 -10.28 9.73 -0.67
N GLY A 39 -11.30 10.55 -0.40
CA GLY A 39 -12.12 11.18 -1.43
C GLY A 39 -11.30 11.95 -2.46
N CYS A 40 -10.28 12.69 -2.02
CA CYS A 40 -9.34 13.38 -2.92
C CYS A 40 -8.56 12.40 -3.82
N ILE A 41 -8.11 11.26 -3.29
CA ILE A 41 -7.42 10.22 -4.08
C ILE A 41 -8.36 9.66 -5.15
N PHE A 42 -9.58 9.28 -4.77
CA PHE A 42 -10.60 8.77 -5.70
C PHE A 42 -10.93 9.78 -6.79
N GLY A 43 -11.19 11.04 -6.43
CA GLY A 43 -11.50 12.10 -7.39
C GLY A 43 -10.39 12.29 -8.42
N VAL A 44 -9.13 12.38 -7.96
CA VAL A 44 -7.98 12.53 -8.85
C VAL A 44 -7.78 11.31 -9.75
N ALA A 45 -7.83 10.09 -9.18
CA ALA A 45 -7.67 8.87 -9.97
C ALA A 45 -8.77 8.74 -11.03
N ARG A 46 -10.02 9.07 -10.69
CA ARG A 46 -11.15 9.07 -11.61
C ARG A 46 -10.99 10.06 -12.75
N MET A 47 -10.49 11.27 -12.46
CA MET A 47 -10.20 12.28 -13.49
C MET A 47 -9.05 11.86 -14.42
N LYS A 48 -8.10 11.06 -13.91
CA LYS A 48 -6.94 10.58 -14.66
C LYS A 48 -7.16 9.21 -15.32
N GLY A 49 -8.34 8.61 -15.18
CA GLY A 49 -8.65 7.28 -15.74
C GLY A 49 -7.90 6.13 -15.07
N VAL A 50 -7.39 6.32 -13.85
CA VAL A 50 -6.62 5.30 -13.12
C VAL A 50 -7.55 4.54 -12.16
N LYS A 51 -7.44 3.20 -12.15
CA LYS A 51 -8.23 2.35 -11.26
C LYS A 51 -7.81 2.57 -9.80
N VAL A 52 -8.77 2.60 -8.88
CA VAL A 52 -8.48 2.55 -7.44
C VAL A 52 -8.94 1.20 -6.89
N ALA A 53 -8.08 0.54 -6.11
CA ALA A 53 -8.40 -0.69 -5.41
C ALA A 53 -8.22 -0.50 -3.91
N GLU A 54 -9.15 -1.08 -3.14
CA GLU A 54 -9.12 -1.02 -1.68
C GLU A 54 -9.02 -2.42 -1.09
N TYR A 55 -8.13 -2.61 -0.13
CA TYR A 55 -7.99 -3.87 0.61
C TYR A 55 -8.04 -3.61 2.11
N SER A 56 -8.68 -4.52 2.88
CA SER A 56 -8.68 -4.37 4.32
C SER A 56 -7.28 -4.58 4.88
N VAL A 57 -6.97 -3.91 6.00
CA VAL A 57 -5.72 -4.13 6.73
C VAL A 57 -5.54 -5.61 7.08
N GLY A 58 -6.64 -6.30 7.40
CA GLY A 58 -6.63 -7.74 7.63
C GLY A 58 -6.17 -8.54 6.42
N ASP A 59 -6.69 -8.24 5.22
CA ASP A 59 -6.28 -8.93 3.99
C ASP A 59 -4.79 -8.70 3.67
N ILE A 60 -4.31 -7.48 3.89
CA ILE A 60 -2.90 -7.11 3.65
C ILE A 60 -1.98 -7.88 4.61
N ARG A 61 -2.34 -7.95 5.88
CA ARG A 61 -1.56 -8.69 6.90
C ARG A 61 -1.62 -10.19 6.68
N GLU A 62 -2.80 -10.73 6.42
CA GLU A 62 -2.98 -12.15 6.09
C GLU A 62 -2.12 -12.55 4.89
N TYR A 63 -2.12 -11.71 3.85
CA TYR A 63 -1.30 -11.94 2.67
C TYR A 63 0.20 -11.95 2.97
N LEU A 64 0.72 -10.96 3.69
CA LEU A 64 2.16 -10.79 3.84
C LEU A 64 2.76 -11.59 5.00
N ILE A 65 2.03 -11.69 6.12
CA ILE A 65 2.53 -12.29 7.36
C ILE A 65 1.69 -13.48 7.85
N GLY A 66 0.69 -13.90 7.08
CA GLY A 66 -0.17 -15.04 7.41
C GLY A 66 -1.18 -14.79 8.53
N GLU A 67 -1.26 -13.57 9.07
CA GLU A 67 -1.99 -13.27 10.30
C GLU A 67 -2.94 -12.07 10.14
N ARG A 68 -4.24 -12.35 10.02
CA ARG A 68 -5.27 -11.33 9.74
C ARG A 68 -5.53 -10.39 10.91
N SER A 69 -5.66 -10.95 12.11
CA SER A 69 -6.25 -10.27 13.28
C SER A 69 -5.22 -9.85 14.34
N LEU A 70 -3.93 -9.86 13.99
CA LEU A 70 -2.88 -9.47 14.91
C LEU A 70 -3.03 -8.00 15.31
N ARG A 71 -2.82 -7.69 16.59
CA ARG A 71 -2.85 -6.31 17.10
C ARG A 71 -1.82 -5.45 16.37
N THR A 72 -2.13 -4.18 16.15
CA THR A 72 -1.32 -3.27 15.30
C THR A 72 0.11 -3.08 15.80
N ASP A 73 0.31 -3.02 17.11
CA ASP A 73 1.63 -2.96 17.77
C ASP A 73 2.52 -4.17 17.46
N MET A 74 1.91 -5.34 17.28
CA MET A 74 2.60 -6.57 16.89
C MET A 74 2.66 -6.76 15.37
N ALA A 75 1.67 -6.27 14.64
CA ALA A 75 1.58 -6.43 13.19
C ALA A 75 2.58 -5.55 12.43
N LYS A 76 2.73 -4.27 12.81
CA LYS A 76 3.61 -3.33 12.11
C LYS A 76 5.08 -3.81 12.07
N PRO A 77 5.70 -4.26 13.18
CA PRO A 77 7.04 -4.82 13.14
C PRO A 77 7.15 -6.06 12.24
N ARG A 78 6.14 -6.95 12.24
CA ARG A 78 6.17 -8.16 11.42
C ARG A 78 6.05 -7.87 9.92
N VAL A 79 5.18 -6.93 9.54
CA VAL A 79 5.06 -6.45 8.17
C VAL A 79 6.39 -5.84 7.71
N PHE A 80 6.98 -4.98 8.53
CA PHE A 80 8.27 -4.36 8.23
C PHE A 80 9.40 -5.39 8.04
N GLU A 81 9.52 -6.36 8.94
CA GLU A 81 10.50 -7.45 8.81
C GLU A 81 10.21 -8.39 7.64
N ALA A 82 8.94 -8.59 7.27
CA ALA A 82 8.59 -9.32 6.05
C ALA A 82 9.03 -8.55 4.79
N CYS A 83 8.77 -7.25 4.71
CA CYS A 83 9.24 -6.40 3.62
C CYS A 83 10.77 -6.43 3.49
N LYS A 84 11.50 -6.34 4.62
CA LYS A 84 12.97 -6.47 4.63
C LYS A 84 13.46 -7.83 4.14
N ARG A 85 12.85 -8.93 4.60
CA ARG A 85 13.20 -10.29 4.15
C ARG A 85 12.95 -10.51 2.66
N LEU A 86 11.98 -9.83 2.09
CA LEU A 86 11.72 -9.81 0.64
C LEU A 86 12.70 -8.91 -0.13
N GLY A 87 13.64 -8.24 0.55
CA GLY A 87 14.60 -7.32 -0.07
C GLY A 87 14.01 -5.97 -0.47
N TRP A 88 12.87 -5.58 0.12
CA TRP A 88 12.25 -4.29 -0.16
C TRP A 88 12.89 -3.20 0.72
N LYS A 89 13.34 -2.11 0.11
CA LYS A 89 13.85 -0.92 0.80
C LYS A 89 12.65 -0.11 1.34
N VAL A 90 12.38 -0.29 2.63
CA VAL A 90 11.37 0.46 3.39
C VAL A 90 12.05 1.05 4.63
N ALA A 91 11.84 2.33 4.89
CA ALA A 91 12.51 3.05 5.98
C ALA A 91 11.72 3.04 7.29
N ASN A 92 10.41 2.86 7.24
CA ASN A 92 9.51 2.95 8.39
C ASN A 92 8.26 2.06 8.19
N PHE A 93 7.40 2.04 9.21
CA PHE A 93 6.20 1.21 9.20
C PHE A 93 5.16 1.64 8.16
N ASP A 94 5.04 2.94 7.91
CA ASP A 94 4.05 3.45 6.94
C ASP A 94 4.47 3.10 5.50
N GLU A 95 5.78 3.14 5.21
CA GLU A 95 6.33 2.65 3.94
C GLU A 95 6.17 1.14 3.78
N SER A 96 6.36 0.35 4.85
CA SER A 96 6.15 -1.10 4.77
C SER A 96 4.67 -1.47 4.59
N ASP A 97 3.75 -0.76 5.26
CA ASP A 97 2.31 -0.98 5.10
C ASP A 97 1.88 -0.61 3.66
N ALA A 98 2.41 0.48 3.09
CA ALA A 98 2.18 0.87 1.71
C ALA A 98 2.74 -0.14 0.69
N ALA A 99 3.96 -0.64 0.91
CA ALA A 99 4.58 -1.66 0.05
C ALA A 99 3.78 -2.98 0.08
N ALA A 100 3.31 -3.40 1.26
CA ALA A 100 2.46 -4.57 1.43
C ALA A 100 1.14 -4.42 0.67
N ALA A 101 0.47 -3.27 0.80
CA ALA A 101 -0.78 -2.98 0.10
C ALA A 101 -0.59 -2.98 -1.43
N TRP A 102 0.48 -2.33 -1.92
CA TRP A 102 0.84 -2.35 -3.35
C TRP A 102 1.02 -3.77 -3.86
N HIS A 103 1.77 -4.61 -3.13
CA HIS A 103 2.07 -5.97 -3.55
C HIS A 103 0.81 -6.84 -3.62
N LEU A 104 -0.05 -6.78 -2.61
CA LEU A 104 -1.36 -7.44 -2.63
C LEU A 104 -2.18 -7.00 -3.84
N GLY A 105 -2.20 -5.69 -4.13
CA GLY A 105 -2.90 -5.16 -5.30
C GLY A 105 -2.33 -5.68 -6.61
N ARG A 106 -1.00 -5.81 -6.71
CA ARG A 106 -0.34 -6.39 -7.89
C ARG A 106 -0.80 -7.83 -8.15
N VAL A 107 -0.84 -8.65 -7.10
CA VAL A 107 -1.29 -10.04 -7.18
C VAL A 107 -2.77 -10.10 -7.58
N ARG A 108 -3.64 -9.35 -6.88
CA ARG A 108 -5.10 -9.47 -7.06
C ARG A 108 -5.64 -8.78 -8.32
N LEU A 109 -4.99 -7.72 -8.79
CA LEU A 109 -5.44 -6.98 -9.98
C LEU A 109 -4.85 -7.52 -11.27
N PHE A 110 -3.61 -8.00 -11.21
CA PHE A 110 -2.83 -8.32 -12.42
C PHE A 110 -2.29 -9.75 -12.43
N GLY A 111 -2.58 -10.56 -11.40
CA GLY A 111 -2.18 -11.97 -11.36
C GLY A 111 -0.67 -12.18 -11.22
N VAL A 112 0.09 -11.15 -10.83
CA VAL A 112 1.56 -11.25 -10.76
C VAL A 112 1.99 -11.75 -9.39
N SER A 113 2.77 -12.83 -9.34
CA SER A 113 3.24 -13.48 -8.10
C SER A 113 4.28 -12.65 -7.31
N MET A 114 4.68 -13.14 -6.14
CA MET A 114 5.70 -12.51 -5.27
C MET A 114 7.01 -12.20 -6.00
N VAL A 115 7.58 -11.02 -5.73
CA VAL A 115 8.82 -10.53 -6.35
C VAL A 115 9.82 -10.17 -5.24
N PRO A 116 10.94 -10.91 -5.14
CA PRO A 116 12.09 -10.51 -4.32
C PRO A 116 12.78 -9.26 -4.90
N GLY A 117 13.37 -8.41 -4.04
CA GLY A 117 14.34 -7.39 -4.45
C GLY A 117 13.78 -6.07 -4.99
N LEU A 118 12.53 -5.72 -4.63
CA LEU A 118 11.77 -4.61 -5.22
C LEU A 118 12.43 -3.20 -5.19
N PHE A 119 13.54 -3.01 -4.46
CA PHE A 119 14.19 -1.70 -4.41
C PHE A 119 15.72 -1.67 -4.52
N GLY A 120 16.43 -2.71 -4.96
CA GLY A 120 17.88 -2.61 -5.30
C GLY A 120 18.27 -3.57 -6.42
N ASP A 121 18.99 -3.21 -7.48
CA ASP A 121 19.70 -1.97 -7.84
C ASP A 121 19.39 -1.62 -9.31
N GLU A 122 19.16 -0.34 -9.63
CA GLU A 122 19.40 0.13 -10.99
C GLU A 122 20.90 0.37 -11.17
N LEU A 123 21.44 -0.04 -12.32
CA LEU A 123 22.79 0.20 -12.86
C LEU A 123 23.88 -0.84 -12.57
N HIS A 124 23.78 -2.04 -13.17
CA HIS A 124 24.92 -2.69 -13.83
C HIS A 124 24.46 -3.48 -15.05
N ALA A 125 23.96 -2.77 -16.05
CA ALA A 125 23.99 -3.19 -17.44
C ALA A 125 24.19 -1.94 -18.30
N ARG A 126 25.32 -1.25 -18.07
CA ARG A 126 25.96 -0.50 -19.14
C ARG A 126 26.82 -1.49 -19.88
N ASP A 127 26.69 -1.48 -21.20
CA ASP A 127 27.54 -2.15 -22.15
C ASP A 127 29.02 -2.09 -21.74
N GLN A 128 29.65 -3.25 -21.65
CA GLN A 128 30.98 -3.62 -22.17
C GLN A 128 31.52 -4.87 -21.46
#